data_AF-A0A292QX76-F1
#
_entry.id   AF-A0A292QX76-F1
#
_cell.length_a   1.000
_cell.length_b   1.000
_cell.length_c   1.000
_cell.angle_alpha   90.00
_cell.angle_beta   90.00
_cell.angle_gamma   90.00
#
_symmetry.space_group_name_H-M   'P 1'
#
loop_
_entity.id
_entity.type
_entity.pdbx_description
1 polymer ?
#
loop_
_entity_poly.entity_id
_entity_poly.type
_entity_poly.pdbx_seq_one_letter_code
_entity_poly.pdbx_strand_id
1 'polypeptide(L)'
;MSKFINILLNKGIKAPPLSWRTSWFGSAFNIISNSVKDFIKPNKLGKEFSNVMWSKPDAQKVKAVCDKFEKATGIKMLMTNPHDAFCFGDFANVLLHDIKNGSLPKDLKYVVFGHGEGTSLIQSGKDKWHILADPNVGIFEYINKNIPIGEKVLVNCCETTPKSMKHLIPKDKPAIGKPTHTDASSSYYHPLKIVQSGQNKIIGGYANGIMTLY
;
A
#
# COMPACT_ATOMS: atom_id res chain seq x y z
N MET A 1 33.05 15.09 1.86
CA MET A 1 32.09 14.53 2.85
C MET A 1 30.68 14.91 2.43
N SER A 2 29.80 14.01 1.94
CA SER A 2 28.37 14.40 1.82
C SER A 2 27.37 13.29 1.49
N LYS A 3 27.63 12.35 0.57
CA LYS A 3 26.57 11.38 0.16
C LYS A 3 26.31 10.28 1.20
N PHE A 4 27.37 9.68 1.74
CA PHE A 4 27.24 8.58 2.72
C PHE A 4 26.76 9.04 4.10
N ILE A 5 27.13 10.26 4.53
CA ILE A 5 26.70 10.81 5.82
C ILE A 5 25.22 11.21 5.79
N ASN A 6 24.71 11.71 4.64
CA ASN A 6 23.27 12.00 4.50
C ASN A 6 22.40 10.73 4.49
N ILE A 7 22.93 9.60 4.00
CA ILE A 7 22.27 8.28 4.07
C ILE A 7 22.28 7.76 5.51
N LEU A 8 23.34 8.01 6.28
CA LEU A 8 23.46 7.59 7.69
C LEU A 8 22.66 8.44 8.69
N LEU A 9 22.22 9.66 8.30
CA LEU A 9 21.55 10.59 9.20
C LEU A 9 20.04 10.75 8.99
N ASN A 10 19.41 10.06 8.02
CA ASN A 10 17.97 10.22 7.67
C ASN A 10 17.51 11.68 7.53
N LYS A 11 18.44 12.62 7.30
CA LYS A 11 18.18 14.03 7.06
C LYS A 11 18.29 14.27 5.56
N GLY A 12 17.22 13.95 4.82
CA GLY A 12 17.16 14.36 3.41
C GLY A 12 16.18 13.64 2.50
N ILE A 13 15.62 12.49 2.89
CA ILE A 13 14.71 11.77 1.99
C ILE A 13 13.29 12.29 2.16
N LYS A 14 12.99 13.32 1.36
CA LYS A 14 11.67 13.94 1.26
C LYS A 14 10.79 13.11 0.33
N ALA A 15 9.46 13.23 0.50
CA ALA A 15 8.51 12.90 -0.57
C ALA A 15 9.04 13.35 -1.94
N PRO A 16 8.83 12.55 -3.02
CA PRO A 16 9.32 12.89 -4.33
C PRO A 16 8.78 14.28 -4.72
N PRO A 17 9.59 15.13 -5.38
CA PRO A 17 9.15 16.46 -5.75
C PRO A 17 7.87 16.39 -6.58
N LEU A 18 7.04 17.43 -6.47
CA LEU A 18 5.86 17.56 -7.31
C LEU A 18 6.29 17.53 -8.78
N SER A 19 5.77 16.54 -9.49
CA SER A 19 6.00 16.25 -10.90
C SER A 19 4.67 15.82 -11.49
N TRP A 20 4.59 15.70 -12.82
CA TRP A 20 3.40 15.13 -13.47
C TRP A 20 2.98 13.81 -12.79
N ARG A 21 3.93 12.88 -12.59
CA ARG A 21 3.67 11.54 -12.01
C ARG A 21 3.22 11.56 -10.54
N THR A 22 3.62 12.56 -9.77
CA THR A 22 3.30 12.67 -8.33
C THR A 22 2.12 13.61 -8.06
N SER A 23 1.66 14.34 -9.08
CA SER A 23 0.51 15.25 -9.03
C SER A 23 -0.83 14.53 -9.11
N TRP A 24 -1.89 15.24 -8.72
CA TRP A 24 -3.28 14.77 -8.87
C TRP A 24 -3.68 14.58 -10.34
N PHE A 25 -3.24 15.48 -11.22
CA PHE A 25 -3.53 15.41 -12.66
C PHE A 25 -2.88 14.19 -13.33
N GLY A 26 -1.61 13.92 -13.04
CA GLY A 26 -0.96 12.73 -13.61
C GLY A 26 -1.47 11.42 -13.01
N SER A 27 -1.91 11.43 -11.74
CA SER A 27 -2.65 10.30 -11.14
C SER A 27 -3.97 10.04 -11.88
N ALA A 28 -4.79 11.08 -12.10
CA ALA A 28 -6.03 10.97 -12.87
C ALA A 28 -5.79 10.50 -14.32
N PHE A 29 -4.76 11.02 -14.98
CA PHE A 29 -4.38 10.56 -16.33
C PHE A 29 -3.93 9.10 -16.34
N ASN A 30 -3.14 8.66 -15.35
CA ASN A 30 -2.71 7.27 -15.23
C ASN A 30 -3.89 6.34 -15.02
N ILE A 31 -4.86 6.72 -14.17
CA ILE A 31 -6.12 5.97 -13.99
C ILE A 31 -6.81 5.78 -15.34
N ILE A 32 -7.04 6.88 -16.07
CA ILE A 32 -7.71 6.84 -17.38
C ILE A 32 -6.91 5.99 -18.38
N SER A 33 -5.59 6.18 -18.45
CA SER A 33 -4.72 5.44 -19.36
C SER A 33 -4.74 3.93 -19.06
N ASN A 34 -4.71 3.55 -17.78
CA ASN A 34 -4.78 2.17 -17.36
C ASN A 34 -6.15 1.57 -17.68
N SER A 35 -7.25 2.28 -17.39
CA SER A 35 -8.60 1.84 -17.75
C SER A 35 -8.76 1.62 -19.26
N VAL A 36 -8.21 2.48 -20.10
CA VAL A 36 -8.23 2.31 -21.57
C VAL A 36 -7.42 1.09 -22.00
N LYS A 37 -6.22 0.89 -21.43
CA LYS A 37 -5.39 -0.29 -21.75
C LYS A 37 -6.07 -1.58 -21.32
N ASP A 38 -6.69 -1.60 -20.15
CA ASP A 38 -7.41 -2.77 -19.63
C ASP A 38 -8.68 -3.05 -20.44
N PHE A 39 -9.34 -2.03 -20.99
CA PHE A 39 -10.43 -2.21 -21.94
C PHE A 39 -9.96 -2.88 -23.24
N ILE A 40 -8.83 -2.43 -23.81
CA ILE A 40 -8.31 -2.95 -25.09
C ILE A 40 -7.68 -4.34 -24.92
N LYS A 41 -6.97 -4.58 -23.82
CA LYS A 41 -6.25 -5.83 -23.57
C LYS A 41 -6.33 -6.19 -22.08
N PRO A 42 -7.46 -6.76 -21.62
CA PRO A 42 -7.68 -7.01 -20.21
C PRO A 42 -6.67 -7.99 -19.64
N ASN A 43 -6.14 -7.67 -18.46
CA ASN A 43 -5.33 -8.60 -17.69
C ASN A 43 -6.24 -9.70 -17.11
N LYS A 44 -6.11 -10.93 -17.61
CA LYS A 44 -6.95 -12.06 -17.17
C LYS A 44 -6.85 -12.30 -15.66
N LEU A 45 -5.64 -12.26 -15.09
CA LEU A 45 -5.40 -12.48 -13.68
C LEU A 45 -6.00 -11.35 -12.83
N GLY A 46 -5.79 -10.10 -13.22
CA GLY A 46 -6.35 -8.98 -12.47
C GLY A 46 -7.87 -8.85 -12.61
N LYS A 47 -8.46 -9.25 -13.74
CA LYS A 47 -9.93 -9.40 -13.90
C LYS A 47 -10.49 -10.48 -12.99
N GLU A 48 -9.80 -11.62 -12.88
CA GLU A 48 -10.19 -12.69 -11.95
C GLU A 48 -10.15 -12.19 -10.50
N PHE A 49 -9.08 -11.50 -10.10
CA PHE A 49 -8.96 -10.86 -8.81
C PHE A 49 -10.11 -9.89 -8.54
N SER A 50 -10.37 -8.96 -9.47
CA SER A 50 -11.45 -7.99 -9.36
C SER A 50 -12.80 -8.68 -9.16
N ASN A 51 -13.15 -9.67 -10.00
CA ASN A 51 -14.39 -10.42 -9.88
C ASN A 51 -14.55 -11.07 -8.49
N VAL A 52 -13.48 -11.63 -7.93
CA VAL A 52 -13.51 -12.21 -6.57
C VAL A 52 -13.80 -11.12 -5.54
N MET A 53 -13.10 -9.98 -5.58
CA MET A 53 -13.29 -8.88 -4.64
C MET A 53 -14.71 -8.29 -4.69
N TRP A 54 -15.30 -8.17 -5.88
CA TRP A 54 -16.69 -7.70 -6.07
C TRP A 54 -17.76 -8.71 -5.63
N SER A 55 -17.41 -9.98 -5.42
CA SER A 55 -18.36 -11.06 -5.11
C SER A 55 -18.74 -11.21 -3.64
N LYS A 56 -18.32 -10.29 -2.76
CA LYS A 56 -18.35 -10.45 -1.29
C LYS A 56 -17.69 -11.79 -0.89
N PRO A 57 -16.38 -11.94 -1.20
CA PRO A 57 -15.72 -13.23 -1.09
C PRO A 57 -15.54 -13.66 0.37
N ASP A 58 -15.41 -14.96 0.60
CA ASP A 58 -14.87 -15.49 1.86
C ASP A 58 -13.32 -15.52 1.81
N ALA A 59 -12.70 -15.86 2.95
CA ALA A 59 -11.25 -15.93 3.07
C ALA A 59 -10.60 -16.95 2.13
N GLN A 60 -11.29 -18.05 1.78
CA GLN A 60 -10.74 -19.08 0.88
C GLN A 60 -10.67 -18.59 -0.56
N LYS A 61 -11.72 -17.91 -1.04
CA LYS A 61 -11.74 -17.31 -2.38
C LYS A 61 -10.68 -16.23 -2.52
N VAL A 62 -10.54 -15.37 -1.51
CA VAL A 62 -9.47 -14.35 -1.48
C VAL A 62 -8.09 -15.03 -1.50
N LYS A 63 -7.87 -16.05 -0.68
CA LYS A 63 -6.61 -16.78 -0.65
C LYS A 63 -6.28 -17.40 -2.01
N ALA A 64 -7.25 -18.07 -2.65
CA ALA A 64 -7.04 -18.72 -3.93
C ALA A 64 -6.59 -17.74 -5.02
N VAL A 65 -7.17 -16.54 -5.07
CA VAL A 65 -6.78 -15.54 -6.07
C VAL A 65 -5.46 -14.84 -5.72
N CYS A 66 -5.14 -14.67 -4.42
CA CYS A 66 -3.83 -14.19 -3.98
C CYS A 66 -2.72 -15.21 -4.29
N ASP A 67 -2.97 -16.51 -4.08
CA ASP A 67 -2.02 -17.59 -4.41
C ASP A 67 -1.75 -17.62 -5.94
N LYS A 68 -2.78 -17.43 -6.77
CA LYS A 68 -2.63 -17.29 -8.23
C LYS A 68 -1.79 -16.08 -8.60
N PHE A 69 -1.99 -14.95 -7.91
CA PHE A 69 -1.19 -13.75 -8.10
C PHE A 69 0.27 -13.99 -7.75
N GLU A 70 0.54 -14.61 -6.60
CA GLU A 70 1.89 -14.97 -6.15
C GLU A 70 2.58 -15.90 -7.16
N LYS A 71 1.89 -16.94 -7.64
CA LYS A 71 2.45 -17.86 -8.65
C LYS A 71 2.84 -17.14 -9.95
N ALA A 72 2.10 -16.11 -10.34
CA ALA A 72 2.35 -15.37 -11.58
C ALA A 72 3.43 -14.28 -11.44
N THR A 73 3.60 -13.71 -10.25
CA THR A 73 4.39 -12.48 -10.03
C THR A 73 5.56 -12.64 -9.07
N GLY A 74 5.55 -13.68 -8.24
CA GLY A 74 6.46 -13.85 -7.11
C GLY A 74 6.13 -12.97 -5.89
N ILE A 75 5.00 -12.24 -5.93
CA ILE A 75 4.59 -11.33 -4.85
C ILE A 75 3.48 -11.98 -4.03
N LYS A 76 3.73 -12.15 -2.74
CA LYS A 76 2.75 -12.68 -1.80
C LYS A 76 1.80 -11.59 -1.33
N MET A 77 0.51 -11.78 -1.60
CA MET A 77 -0.57 -10.87 -1.15
C MET A 77 -1.31 -11.47 0.04
N LEU A 78 -1.53 -10.66 1.07
CA LEU A 78 -2.24 -11.03 2.29
C LEU A 78 -3.37 -10.04 2.55
N MET A 79 -4.62 -10.51 2.50
CA MET A 79 -5.77 -9.70 2.90
C MET A 79 -6.02 -9.83 4.40
N THR A 80 -6.18 -8.71 5.10
CA THR A 80 -6.45 -8.71 6.54
C THR A 80 -7.85 -9.22 6.85
N ASN A 81 -8.85 -8.78 6.09
CA ASN A 81 -10.25 -9.19 6.23
C ASN A 81 -10.99 -9.03 4.88
N PRO A 82 -11.84 -10.00 4.47
CA PRO A 82 -12.59 -9.93 3.20
C PRO A 82 -13.84 -9.02 3.23
N HIS A 83 -14.23 -8.47 4.39
CA HIS A 83 -15.31 -7.50 4.50
C HIS A 83 -15.02 -6.28 3.63
N ASP A 84 -16.01 -5.86 2.83
CA ASP A 84 -15.89 -4.76 1.87
C ASP A 84 -14.67 -4.88 0.93
N ALA A 85 -14.34 -6.10 0.53
CA ALA A 85 -13.25 -6.39 -0.40
C ALA A 85 -13.38 -5.67 -1.75
N PHE A 86 -14.59 -5.31 -2.17
CA PHE A 86 -14.85 -4.62 -3.45
C PHE A 86 -14.05 -3.31 -3.57
N CYS A 87 -13.73 -2.63 -2.45
CA CYS A 87 -12.88 -1.43 -2.42
C CYS A 87 -11.45 -1.67 -2.96
N PHE A 88 -11.03 -2.93 -3.08
CA PHE A 88 -9.71 -3.34 -3.57
C PHE A 88 -9.78 -4.02 -4.95
N GLY A 89 -10.92 -4.01 -5.64
CA GLY A 89 -11.14 -4.76 -6.88
C GLY A 89 -10.08 -4.51 -7.97
N ASP A 90 -9.59 -3.28 -8.10
CA ASP A 90 -8.60 -2.92 -9.12
C ASP A 90 -7.14 -3.04 -8.65
N PHE A 91 -6.91 -3.37 -7.38
CA PHE A 91 -5.58 -3.31 -6.79
C PHE A 91 -4.57 -4.23 -7.49
N ALA A 92 -4.98 -5.45 -7.81
CA ALA A 92 -4.13 -6.39 -8.55
C ALA A 92 -3.81 -5.92 -9.98
N ASN A 93 -4.76 -5.27 -10.67
CA ASN A 93 -4.52 -4.73 -12.01
C ASN A 93 -3.44 -3.65 -11.98
N VAL A 94 -3.50 -2.73 -11.00
CA VAL A 94 -2.49 -1.68 -10.83
C VAL A 94 -1.11 -2.28 -10.59
N LEU A 95 -0.99 -3.25 -9.68
CA LEU A 95 0.30 -3.91 -9.42
C LEU A 95 0.83 -4.66 -10.65
N LEU A 96 -0.02 -5.37 -11.39
CA LEU A 96 0.38 -6.09 -12.60
C LEU A 96 0.89 -5.13 -13.68
N HIS A 97 0.27 -3.96 -13.81
CA HIS A 97 0.74 -2.92 -14.71
C HIS A 97 2.12 -2.39 -14.28
N ASP A 98 2.32 -2.12 -12.99
CA ASP A 98 3.59 -1.62 -12.47
C ASP A 98 4.73 -2.66 -12.58
N ILE A 99 4.43 -3.94 -12.37
CA ILE A 99 5.38 -5.04 -12.60
C ILE A 99 5.78 -5.09 -14.07
N LYS A 100 4.80 -5.07 -14.99
CA LYS A 100 5.05 -5.13 -16.44
C LYS A 100 5.91 -3.97 -16.93
N ASN A 101 5.74 -2.79 -16.35
CA ASN A 101 6.50 -1.59 -16.71
C ASN A 101 7.84 -1.49 -15.96
N GLY A 102 8.14 -2.43 -15.06
CA GLY A 102 9.35 -2.41 -14.22
C GLY A 102 9.39 -1.24 -13.23
N SER A 103 8.24 -0.65 -12.89
CA SER A 103 8.13 0.44 -11.92
C SER A 103 7.96 -0.07 -10.49
N LEU A 104 7.44 -1.28 -10.30
CA LEU A 104 7.39 -1.88 -8.96
C LEU A 104 8.83 -2.24 -8.50
N PRO A 105 9.27 -1.80 -7.31
CA PRO A 105 10.58 -2.14 -6.77
C PRO A 105 10.80 -3.65 -6.67
N LYS A 106 11.96 -4.13 -7.15
CA LYS A 106 12.27 -5.58 -7.21
C LYS A 106 12.42 -6.25 -5.85
N ASP A 107 12.69 -5.47 -4.80
CA ASP A 107 12.83 -5.94 -3.43
C ASP A 107 11.50 -5.97 -2.67
N LEU A 108 10.39 -5.61 -3.31
CA LEU A 108 9.05 -5.69 -2.75
C LEU A 108 8.42 -7.04 -3.11
N LYS A 109 8.41 -7.96 -2.15
CA LYS A 109 7.87 -9.33 -2.32
C LYS A 109 6.56 -9.57 -1.59
N TYR A 110 6.16 -8.63 -0.72
CA TYR A 110 4.99 -8.80 0.16
C TYR A 110 4.06 -7.60 0.06
N VAL A 111 2.77 -7.90 0.01
CA VAL A 111 1.68 -6.92 0.03
C VAL A 111 0.69 -7.32 1.12
N VAL A 112 0.33 -6.37 1.98
CA VAL A 112 -0.78 -6.49 2.92
C VAL A 112 -1.85 -5.48 2.52
N PHE A 113 -3.11 -5.91 2.48
CA PHE A 113 -4.21 -5.02 2.10
C PHE A 113 -5.50 -5.36 2.84
N GLY A 114 -6.39 -4.38 2.93
CA GLY A 114 -7.68 -4.50 3.62
C GLY A 114 -7.98 -3.25 4.45
N HIS A 115 -9.17 -3.20 5.04
CA HIS A 115 -9.59 -2.02 5.79
C HIS A 115 -8.81 -1.88 7.10
N GLY A 116 -8.43 -0.64 7.39
CA GLY A 116 -7.73 -0.25 8.61
C GLY A 116 -8.30 1.03 9.19
N GLU A 117 -8.11 1.20 10.49
CA GLU A 117 -8.52 2.38 11.26
C GLU A 117 -7.45 2.74 12.30
N GLY A 118 -7.55 3.93 12.88
CA GLY A 118 -6.57 4.47 13.80
C GLY A 118 -5.36 5.06 13.06
N THR A 119 -4.27 5.30 13.78
CA THR A 119 -3.10 6.01 13.26
C THR A 119 -1.80 5.30 13.56
N SER A 120 -0.89 5.30 12.59
CA SER A 120 0.47 4.78 12.72
C SER A 120 1.34 5.63 13.68
N LEU A 121 0.86 6.81 14.06
CA LEU A 121 1.50 7.69 15.04
C LEU A 121 1.44 7.13 16.46
N ILE A 122 0.52 6.19 16.72
CA ILE A 122 0.34 5.53 18.02
C ILE A 122 0.55 4.03 17.84
N GLN A 123 1.34 3.43 18.72
CA GLN A 123 1.63 1.99 18.66
C GLN A 123 0.74 1.14 19.59
N SER A 124 0.04 1.76 20.55
CA SER A 124 -0.76 1.05 21.55
C SER A 124 -2.02 1.83 21.96
N GLY A 125 -3.07 1.11 22.37
CA GLY A 125 -4.34 1.70 22.80
C GLY A 125 -5.35 1.85 21.65
N LYS A 126 -6.48 2.49 21.95
CA LYS A 126 -7.66 2.52 21.04
C LYS A 126 -7.40 3.18 19.68
N ASP A 127 -6.46 4.12 19.63
CA ASP A 127 -6.16 4.91 18.43
C ASP A 127 -4.98 4.31 17.61
N LYS A 128 -4.43 3.16 18.03
CA LYS A 128 -3.36 2.47 17.27
C LYS A 128 -3.85 2.08 15.89
N TRP A 129 -2.97 2.04 14.89
CA TRP A 129 -3.34 1.55 13.56
C TRP A 129 -3.66 0.05 13.57
N HIS A 130 -4.92 -0.30 13.30
CA HIS A 130 -5.45 -1.66 13.44
C HIS A 130 -6.34 -2.08 12.26
N ILE A 131 -6.64 -3.38 12.18
CA ILE A 131 -7.56 -3.95 11.20
C ILE A 131 -8.99 -3.54 11.59
N LEU A 132 -9.74 -2.89 10.70
CA LEU A 132 -11.07 -2.35 11.02
C LEU A 132 -12.02 -3.41 11.61
N ALA A 133 -11.97 -4.63 11.07
CA ALA A 133 -12.81 -5.74 11.51
C ALA A 133 -12.31 -6.45 12.78
N ASP A 134 -11.09 -6.16 13.25
CA ASP A 134 -10.53 -6.68 14.50
C ASP A 134 -9.59 -5.63 15.15
N PRO A 135 -10.15 -4.70 15.93
CA PRO A 135 -9.38 -3.61 16.54
C PRO A 135 -8.28 -4.05 17.51
N ASN A 136 -8.30 -5.31 17.95
CA ASN A 136 -7.26 -5.83 18.83
C ASN A 136 -5.96 -6.09 18.07
N VAL A 137 -6.03 -6.34 16.76
CA VAL A 137 -4.88 -6.67 15.92
C VAL A 137 -4.36 -5.41 15.23
N GLY A 138 -3.19 -4.95 15.67
CA GLY A 138 -2.48 -3.85 15.01
C GLY A 138 -1.98 -4.26 13.62
N ILE A 139 -1.92 -3.32 12.67
CA ILE A 139 -1.41 -3.60 11.32
C ILE A 139 0.07 -4.03 11.36
N PHE A 140 0.89 -3.41 12.22
CA PHE A 140 2.27 -3.83 12.42
C PHE A 140 2.38 -5.23 13.03
N GLU A 141 1.52 -5.56 14.01
CA GLU A 141 1.48 -6.88 14.64
C GLU A 141 1.10 -7.97 13.62
N TYR A 142 0.10 -7.69 12.78
CA TYR A 142 -0.30 -8.58 11.69
C TYR A 142 0.85 -8.84 10.71
N ILE A 143 1.57 -7.79 10.29
CA ILE A 143 2.73 -7.91 9.40
C ILE A 143 3.80 -8.80 10.03
N ASN A 144 4.21 -8.51 11.27
CA ASN A 144 5.30 -9.24 11.93
C ASN A 144 4.96 -10.72 12.17
N LYS A 145 3.68 -11.05 12.36
CA LYS A 145 3.23 -12.43 12.53
C LYS A 145 3.28 -13.24 11.23
N ASN A 146 3.05 -12.59 10.09
CA ASN A 146 2.81 -13.28 8.82
C ASN A 146 3.94 -13.14 7.80
N ILE A 147 4.88 -12.21 8.01
CA ILE A 147 5.94 -11.86 7.05
C ILE A 147 7.32 -11.95 7.74
N PRO A 148 8.33 -12.59 7.11
CA PRO A 148 9.67 -12.70 7.67
C PRO A 148 10.27 -11.35 8.08
N ILE A 149 10.98 -11.34 9.21
CA ILE A 149 11.65 -10.14 9.72
C ILE A 149 12.62 -9.60 8.67
N GLY A 150 12.60 -8.28 8.48
CA GLY A 150 13.48 -7.58 7.56
C GLY A 150 12.91 -7.38 6.15
N GLU A 151 11.85 -8.10 5.78
CA GLU A 151 11.21 -7.96 4.46
C GLU A 151 10.42 -6.65 4.36
N LYS A 152 10.46 -6.03 3.17
CA LYS A 152 9.67 -4.84 2.84
C LYS A 152 8.25 -5.24 2.42
N VAL A 153 7.28 -4.50 2.92
CA VAL A 153 5.86 -4.78 2.75
C VAL A 153 5.17 -3.54 2.21
N LEU A 154 4.48 -3.67 1.07
CA LEU A 154 3.52 -2.68 0.62
C LEU A 154 2.23 -2.85 1.40
N VAL A 155 1.73 -1.78 2.02
CA VAL A 155 0.53 -1.84 2.85
C VAL A 155 -0.53 -0.92 2.26
N ASN A 156 -1.59 -1.53 1.72
CA ASN A 156 -2.81 -0.85 1.28
C ASN A 156 -3.90 -1.00 2.35
N CYS A 157 -3.72 -0.25 3.44
CA CYS A 157 -4.70 -0.14 4.52
C CYS A 157 -4.93 1.34 4.85
N CYS A 158 -6.18 1.69 5.16
CA CYS A 158 -6.57 3.06 5.53
C CYS A 158 -6.00 3.44 6.90
N GLU A 159 -5.82 4.73 7.14
CA GLU A 159 -5.48 5.32 8.44
C GLU A 159 -6.41 6.52 8.70
N THR A 160 -6.88 6.65 9.93
CA THR A 160 -7.74 7.74 10.38
C THR A 160 -7.09 8.42 11.58
N THR A 161 -6.26 9.44 11.33
CA THR A 161 -5.66 10.25 12.42
C THR A 161 -6.70 11.22 12.98
N PRO A 162 -7.01 11.15 14.30
CA PRO A 162 -7.93 12.07 14.96
C PRO A 162 -7.54 13.54 14.77
N LYS A 163 -8.54 14.44 14.69
CA LYS A 163 -8.31 15.89 14.46
C LYS A 163 -7.32 16.49 15.46
N SER A 164 -7.42 16.10 16.73
CA SER A 164 -6.52 16.53 17.81
C SER A 164 -5.05 16.17 17.56
N MET A 165 -4.76 15.12 16.80
CA MET A 165 -3.40 14.63 16.54
C MET A 165 -2.86 14.95 15.15
N LYS A 166 -3.65 15.59 14.27
CA LYS A 166 -3.20 15.93 12.91
C LYS A 166 -1.95 16.80 12.87
N HIS A 167 -1.69 17.57 13.93
CA HIS A 167 -0.48 18.39 14.05
C HIS A 167 0.81 17.57 14.22
N LEU A 168 0.70 16.30 14.63
CA LEU A 168 1.81 15.36 14.76
C LEU A 168 2.19 14.69 13.44
N ILE A 169 1.36 14.84 12.40
CA ILE A 169 1.63 14.25 11.08
C ILE A 169 2.87 14.93 10.48
N PRO A 170 3.94 14.17 10.17
CA PRO A 170 5.14 14.72 9.55
C PRO A 170 4.81 15.27 8.15
N LYS A 171 5.14 16.54 7.90
CA LYS A 171 4.86 17.21 6.61
C LYS A 171 5.67 16.63 5.46
N ASP A 172 6.86 16.10 5.76
CA ASP A 172 7.84 15.56 4.81
C ASP A 172 7.69 14.05 4.56
N LYS A 173 6.84 13.35 5.33
CA LYS A 173 6.61 11.90 5.23
C LYS A 173 5.12 11.59 4.96
N PRO A 174 4.64 11.75 3.71
CA PRO A 174 3.22 11.73 3.36
C PRO A 174 2.52 10.39 3.60
N ALA A 175 3.27 9.30 3.81
CA ALA A 175 2.68 7.99 4.11
C ALA A 175 2.25 7.84 5.58
N ILE A 176 2.76 8.67 6.50
CA ILE A 176 2.55 8.52 7.95
C ILE A 176 1.33 9.32 8.39
N GLY A 177 0.41 8.68 9.12
CA GLY A 177 -0.72 9.35 9.77
C GLY A 177 -1.72 9.97 8.80
N LYS A 178 -1.67 9.64 7.51
CA LYS A 178 -2.60 10.11 6.48
C LYS A 178 -3.40 8.94 5.90
N PRO A 179 -4.68 9.16 5.58
CA PRO A 179 -5.49 8.13 4.94
C PRO A 179 -4.84 7.73 3.62
N THR A 180 -4.80 6.41 3.39
CA THR A 180 -4.59 5.82 2.08
C THR A 180 -5.93 5.84 1.35
N HIS A 181 -5.98 6.34 0.12
CA HIS A 181 -7.12 6.01 -0.73
C HIS A 181 -6.86 4.60 -1.27
N THR A 182 -7.83 3.69 -1.16
CA THR A 182 -7.67 2.27 -1.54
C THR A 182 -7.30 2.06 -3.02
N ASP A 183 -7.40 3.11 -3.82
CA ASP A 183 -6.88 3.19 -5.18
C ASP A 183 -5.35 3.39 -5.19
N ALA A 184 -4.62 2.33 -5.54
CA ALA A 184 -3.17 2.36 -5.71
C ALA A 184 -2.69 3.29 -6.84
N SER A 185 -3.61 3.77 -7.67
CA SER A 185 -3.40 4.79 -8.70
C SER A 185 -3.48 6.22 -8.16
N SER A 186 -3.70 6.39 -6.85
CA SER A 186 -3.80 7.70 -6.21
C SER A 186 -2.50 8.49 -6.28
N SER A 187 -2.62 9.81 -6.20
CA SER A 187 -1.49 10.74 -6.16
C SER A 187 -0.59 10.53 -4.94
N TYR A 188 0.64 11.07 -4.98
CA TYR A 188 1.59 10.99 -3.86
C TYR A 188 1.18 11.82 -2.63
N TYR A 189 -0.01 12.45 -2.64
CA TYR A 189 -0.58 13.11 -1.47
C TYR A 189 -1.08 12.11 -0.42
N HIS A 190 -1.45 10.89 -0.85
CA HIS A 190 -1.99 9.80 -0.01
C HIS A 190 -1.42 8.43 -0.42
N PRO A 191 -0.08 8.25 -0.38
CA PRO A 191 0.54 7.04 -0.90
C PRO A 191 0.21 5.82 -0.04
N LEU A 192 0.31 4.64 -0.66
CA LEU A 192 0.41 3.38 0.07
C LEU A 192 1.63 3.43 1.00
N LYS A 193 1.61 2.64 2.07
CA LYS A 193 2.71 2.63 3.05
C LYS A 193 3.73 1.56 2.71
N ILE A 194 5.00 1.84 2.94
CA ILE A 194 6.05 0.82 2.98
C ILE A 194 6.44 0.60 4.43
N VAL A 195 6.36 -0.65 4.87
CA VAL A 195 6.76 -1.09 6.22
C VAL A 195 7.88 -2.12 6.08
N GLN A 196 8.76 -2.20 7.07
CA GLN A 196 9.70 -3.31 7.20
C GLN A 196 9.28 -4.19 8.38
N SER A 197 9.05 -5.47 8.13
CA SER A 197 8.67 -6.44 9.16
C SER A 197 9.72 -6.45 10.29
N GLY A 198 9.25 -6.38 11.53
CA GLY A 198 10.06 -6.32 12.75
C GLY A 198 10.41 -4.91 13.23
N GLN A 199 10.10 -3.84 12.48
CA GLN A 199 10.48 -2.46 12.86
C GLN A 199 9.34 -1.59 13.40
N ASN A 200 8.08 -2.04 13.30
CA ASN A 200 6.88 -1.31 13.77
C ASN A 200 6.83 0.17 13.34
N LYS A 201 7.30 0.46 12.13
CA LYS A 201 7.32 1.81 11.56
C LYS A 201 7.07 1.79 10.07
N ILE A 202 6.47 2.86 9.57
CA ILE A 202 6.42 3.16 8.14
C ILE A 202 7.78 3.73 7.74
N ILE A 203 8.46 3.03 6.85
CA ILE A 203 9.77 3.41 6.32
C ILE A 203 9.67 4.09 4.96
N GLY A 204 8.48 4.27 4.41
CA GLY A 204 8.32 4.88 3.10
C GLY A 204 6.89 4.96 2.60
N GLY A 205 6.75 5.47 1.38
CA GLY A 205 5.50 5.50 0.63
C GLY A 205 5.67 4.90 -0.76
N TYR A 206 4.55 4.51 -1.36
CA TYR A 206 4.45 4.08 -2.75
C TYR A 206 3.20 4.63 -3.41
N ALA A 207 3.35 5.26 -4.57
CA ALA A 207 2.24 5.67 -5.43
C ALA A 207 2.72 5.84 -6.87
N ASN A 208 1.86 5.51 -7.84
CA ASN A 208 2.15 5.65 -9.28
C ASN A 208 3.50 5.05 -9.72
N GLY A 209 3.85 3.87 -9.22
CA GLY A 209 5.13 3.23 -9.58
C GLY A 209 6.36 3.89 -8.98
N ILE A 210 6.21 4.77 -7.98
CA ILE A 210 7.32 5.47 -7.32
C ILE A 210 7.36 5.06 -5.86
N MET A 211 8.49 4.52 -5.42
CA MET A 211 8.79 4.28 -4.00
C MET A 211 9.68 5.38 -3.44
N THR A 212 9.41 5.82 -2.21
CA THR A 212 10.30 6.70 -1.44
C THR A 212 10.46 6.13 -0.04
N LEU A 213 11.70 5.99 0.43
CA LEU A 213 12.03 5.52 1.78
C LEU A 213 12.41 6.71 2.68
N TYR A 214 12.29 6.60 4.00
CA TYR A 214 12.51 7.68 4.98
C TYR A 214 13.66 7.44 5.95
#